data_AF-A0A939YA88-F1
#
_entry.id   AF-A0A939YA88-F1
#
_cell.length_a   1.000
_cell.length_b   1.000
_cell.length_c   1.000
_cell.angle_alpha   90.00
_cell.angle_beta   90.00
_cell.angle_gamma   90.00
#
_symmetry.space_group_name_H-M   'P 1'
#
loop_
_entity.id
_entity.type
_entity.pdbx_description
1 polymer ?
#
loop_
_entity_poly.entity_id
_entity_poly.type
_entity_poly.pdbx_seq_one_letter_code
_entity_poly.pdbx_strand_id
1 'polypeptide(L)'
;MISKEERRKIIKELQTLAETVRSLKEQHRQKRPIVIEFSGSPKAGKTSCINSLELFLKRNGFKVKVVQERASVCPVTDKQSPMFNIWTACVSLAGMIGTIEDKDNSIDVLILDRGIFDALCWFEWLCSCKKMDLQLRGSLELFLLQKELVKSIDIVFAFRADPMTSIEREYANLLTDKPGSIMNVNALGSYLDAIERTHKKNEKKFHKIFIIDTTHKNQDEVGKDVTEKTLNTLRDVLMERIGYFEKNDELMGVLNSKRFFEFNEIKPLFDRCQLEFGYREDVENQDAYLQPIPIAVITNTKNRVLVVKKSNIANSEKSPEKDRLLPYVGGHTRKEDVILVKGESFLDICKSTLKREIQEEIGISVSLDDSLPNIIYTPTVEKSRKHIAICFTVTVDDDIKLWLDAEELIQKKGISKSGRFLSADELQKEDLEDWGRIILKEYFKMTQLTLFPEDV
;
A
#
# COMPACT_ATOMS: atom_id res chain seq x y z
N MET A 1 24.61 -22.58 19.50
CA MET A 1 23.51 -23.35 18.89
C MET A 1 22.34 -23.33 19.85
N ILE A 2 21.14 -22.95 19.38
CA ILE A 2 19.91 -22.97 20.19
C ILE A 2 19.60 -24.41 20.61
N SER A 3 19.10 -24.61 21.83
CA SER A 3 18.74 -25.96 22.29
C SER A 3 17.57 -26.53 21.47
N LYS A 4 17.48 -27.86 21.36
CA LYS A 4 16.40 -28.51 20.60
C LYS A 4 15.00 -28.17 21.16
N GLU A 5 14.91 -27.96 22.47
CA GLU A 5 13.68 -27.58 23.16
C GLU A 5 13.29 -26.13 22.88
N GLU A 6 14.25 -25.21 22.96
CA GLU A 6 14.04 -23.79 22.62
C GLU A 6 13.67 -23.61 21.15
N ARG A 7 14.31 -24.35 20.23
CA ARG A 7 13.92 -24.37 18.81
C ARG A 7 12.48 -24.82 18.60
N ARG A 8 12.02 -25.85 19.33
CA ARG A 8 10.63 -26.31 19.26
C ARG A 8 9.66 -25.25 19.77
N LYS A 9 10.01 -24.54 20.85
CA LYS A 9 9.20 -23.44 21.38
C LYS A 9 9.05 -22.32 20.36
N ILE A 10 10.16 -21.89 19.74
CA ILE A 10 10.16 -20.86 18.67
C ILE A 10 9.26 -21.27 17.51
N ILE A 11 9.38 -22.51 17.04
CA ILE A 11 8.54 -23.00 15.92
C ILE A 11 7.06 -22.93 16.29
N LYS A 12 6.70 -23.36 17.50
CA LYS A 12 5.30 -23.34 17.97
C LYS A 12 4.75 -21.91 18.05
N GLU A 13 5.53 -20.97 18.60
CA GLU A 13 5.15 -19.55 18.67
C GLU A 13 4.89 -18.96 17.28
N LEU A 14 5.79 -19.21 16.33
CA LEU A 14 5.64 -18.72 14.96
C LEU A 14 4.46 -19.37 14.23
N GLN A 15 4.18 -20.66 14.48
CA GLN A 15 3.03 -21.35 13.90
C GLN A 15 1.71 -20.77 14.43
N THR A 16 1.59 -20.55 15.74
CA THR A 16 0.40 -19.90 16.32
C THR A 16 0.18 -18.49 15.77
N LEU A 17 1.25 -17.72 15.58
CA LEU A 17 1.15 -16.41 14.95
C LEU A 17 0.72 -16.51 13.47
N ALA A 18 1.25 -17.48 12.73
CA ALA A 18 0.87 -17.74 11.33
C ALA A 18 -0.60 -18.16 11.20
N GLU A 19 -1.10 -19.01 12.11
CA GLU A 19 -2.51 -19.41 12.19
C GLU A 19 -3.42 -18.20 12.46
N THR A 20 -3.01 -17.33 13.39
CA THR A 20 -3.74 -16.08 13.70
C THR A 20 -3.83 -15.18 12.47
N VAL A 21 -2.71 -14.95 11.79
CA VAL A 21 -2.65 -14.13 10.56
C VAL A 21 -3.52 -14.73 9.46
N ARG A 22 -3.51 -16.06 9.32
CA ARG A 22 -4.34 -16.76 8.34
C ARG A 22 -5.84 -16.62 8.64
N SER A 23 -6.24 -16.75 9.90
CA SER A 23 -7.63 -16.54 10.30
C SER A 23 -8.07 -15.10 10.01
N LEU A 24 -7.21 -14.11 10.28
CA LEU A 24 -7.49 -12.72 9.94
C LEU A 24 -7.61 -12.51 8.44
N LYS A 25 -6.83 -13.21 7.61
CA LYS A 25 -6.93 -13.15 6.15
C LYS A 25 -8.26 -13.70 5.62
N GLU A 26 -8.82 -14.70 6.30
CA GLU A 26 -10.14 -15.26 5.95
C GLU A 26 -11.28 -14.28 6.32
N GLN A 27 -11.06 -13.42 7.31
CA GLN A 27 -12.01 -12.38 7.74
C GLN A 27 -11.86 -11.07 6.96
N HIS A 28 -10.61 -10.66 6.73
CA HIS A 28 -10.22 -9.43 6.06
C HIS A 28 -9.46 -9.79 4.78
N ARG A 29 -10.08 -9.52 3.64
CA ARG A 29 -9.48 -9.82 2.34
C ARG A 29 -8.24 -8.95 2.13
N GLN A 30 -7.14 -9.62 1.80
CA GLN A 30 -5.93 -8.96 1.33
C GLN A 30 -6.08 -8.56 -0.16
N LYS A 31 -6.14 -7.25 -0.45
CA LYS A 31 -6.33 -6.73 -1.83
C LYS A 31 -5.05 -6.77 -2.69
N ARG A 32 -3.87 -6.76 -2.07
CA ARG A 32 -2.56 -6.83 -2.74
C ARG A 32 -1.58 -7.68 -1.94
N PRO A 33 -0.58 -8.33 -2.57
CA PRO A 33 0.46 -9.03 -1.83
C PRO A 33 1.21 -8.07 -0.90
N ILE A 34 1.67 -8.57 0.24
CA ILE A 34 2.68 -7.87 1.03
C ILE A 34 4.01 -8.03 0.31
N VAL A 35 4.76 -6.94 0.16
CA VAL A 35 6.04 -6.97 -0.57
C VAL A 35 7.19 -6.77 0.41
N ILE A 36 8.11 -7.72 0.37
CA ILE A 36 9.26 -7.79 1.27
C ILE A 36 10.53 -7.72 0.42
N GLU A 37 11.29 -6.65 0.58
CA GLU A 37 12.60 -6.50 -0.04
C GLU A 37 13.70 -7.03 0.90
N PHE A 38 14.53 -7.94 0.39
CA PHE A 38 15.77 -8.35 1.04
C PHE A 38 16.93 -7.61 0.41
N SER A 39 17.54 -6.72 1.18
CA SER A 39 18.71 -5.91 0.81
C SER A 39 19.91 -6.26 1.67
N GLY A 40 21.11 -5.88 1.23
CA GLY A 40 22.25 -5.77 2.14
C GLY A 40 23.55 -6.40 1.65
N SER A 41 24.53 -6.44 2.54
CA SER A 41 25.91 -6.82 2.19
C SER A 41 26.02 -8.25 1.61
N PRO A 42 26.97 -8.50 0.70
CA PRO A 42 27.31 -9.85 0.25
C PRO A 42 27.57 -10.80 1.42
N LYS A 43 27.15 -12.07 1.31
CA LYS A 43 27.30 -13.11 2.35
C LYS A 43 26.73 -12.78 3.74
N ALA A 44 25.84 -11.80 3.84
CA ALA A 44 25.11 -11.51 5.08
C ALA A 44 24.00 -12.52 5.43
N GLY A 45 23.76 -13.55 4.62
CA GLY A 45 22.77 -14.61 4.90
C GLY A 45 21.38 -14.41 4.28
N LYS A 46 21.22 -13.44 3.36
CA LYS A 46 19.94 -13.12 2.69
C LYS A 46 19.27 -14.34 2.04
N THR A 47 19.94 -14.98 1.10
CA THR A 47 19.39 -16.10 0.32
C THR A 47 18.95 -17.27 1.21
N SER A 48 19.74 -17.60 2.24
CA SER A 48 19.36 -18.63 3.21
C SER A 48 18.11 -18.25 4.00
N CYS A 49 17.99 -16.98 4.39
CA CYS A 49 16.82 -16.47 5.11
C CYS A 49 15.56 -16.42 4.22
N ILE A 50 15.69 -15.98 2.96
CA ILE A 50 14.62 -16.00 1.96
C ILE A 50 14.06 -17.42 1.81
N ASN A 51 14.93 -18.41 1.59
CA ASN A 51 14.51 -19.81 1.43
C ASN A 51 13.80 -20.35 2.67
N SER A 52 14.31 -20.00 3.87
CA SER A 52 13.69 -20.42 5.14
C SER A 52 12.31 -19.78 5.33
N LEU A 53 12.18 -18.48 5.06
CA LEU A 53 10.92 -17.74 5.19
C LEU A 53 9.89 -18.23 4.17
N GLU A 54 10.29 -18.38 2.91
CA GLU A 54 9.43 -18.90 1.83
C GLU A 54 8.89 -20.29 2.22
N LEU A 55 9.77 -21.20 2.65
CA LEU A 55 9.37 -22.54 3.04
C LEU A 55 8.42 -22.54 4.24
N PHE A 56 8.71 -21.71 5.25
CA PHE A 56 7.85 -21.58 6.43
C PHE A 56 6.46 -21.07 6.04
N LEU A 57 6.38 -19.98 5.29
CA LEU A 57 5.11 -19.38 4.87
C LEU A 57 4.29 -20.34 4.01
N LYS A 58 4.90 -20.98 3.01
CA LYS A 58 4.21 -21.99 2.17
C LYS A 58 3.67 -23.15 2.99
N ARG A 59 4.45 -23.65 3.96
CA ARG A 59 4.01 -24.74 4.87
C ARG A 59 2.88 -24.34 5.80
N ASN A 60 2.69 -23.05 6.06
CA ASN A 60 1.57 -22.52 6.85
C ASN A 60 0.41 -22.02 5.97
N GLY A 61 0.42 -22.31 4.67
CA GLY A 61 -0.70 -22.07 3.76
C GLY A 61 -0.71 -20.71 3.06
N PHE A 62 0.37 -19.93 3.16
CA PHE A 62 0.51 -18.68 2.40
C PHE A 62 1.00 -18.94 0.98
N LYS A 63 0.44 -18.20 0.02
CA LYS A 63 0.90 -18.18 -1.37
C LYS A 63 2.06 -17.19 -1.50
N VAL A 64 3.26 -17.70 -1.77
CA VAL A 64 4.50 -16.91 -1.81
C VAL A 64 5.14 -16.95 -3.19
N LYS A 65 5.57 -15.80 -3.69
CA LYS A 65 6.39 -15.67 -4.91
C LYS A 65 7.69 -14.96 -4.58
N VAL A 66 8.79 -15.45 -5.16
CA VAL A 66 10.12 -14.83 -5.02
C VAL A 66 10.56 -14.30 -6.38
N VAL A 67 10.88 -13.01 -6.44
CA VAL A 67 11.60 -12.39 -7.55
C VAL A 67 13.08 -12.53 -7.24
N GLN A 68 13.71 -13.54 -7.86
CA GLN A 68 15.12 -13.85 -7.63
C GLN A 68 16.05 -12.79 -8.23
N GLU A 69 17.20 -12.57 -7.59
CA GLU A 69 18.23 -11.69 -8.13
C GLU A 69 18.71 -12.23 -9.49
N ARG A 70 18.94 -11.32 -10.45
CA ARG A 70 19.48 -11.67 -11.77
C ARG A 70 20.92 -11.22 -11.97
N ALA A 71 21.64 -10.97 -10.88
CA ALA A 71 23.03 -10.50 -10.88
C ALA A 71 23.97 -11.42 -11.69
N SER A 72 23.75 -12.74 -11.67
CA SER A 72 24.57 -13.73 -12.39
C SER A 72 24.34 -13.76 -13.90
N VAL A 73 23.17 -13.31 -14.37
CA VAL A 73 22.79 -13.26 -15.78
C VAL A 73 22.72 -11.82 -16.31
N CYS A 74 23.20 -10.86 -15.51
CA CYS A 74 23.26 -9.46 -15.92
C CYS A 74 24.23 -9.32 -17.10
N PRO A 75 23.83 -8.65 -18.20
CA PRO A 75 24.71 -8.46 -19.35
C PRO A 75 25.87 -7.50 -19.08
N VAL A 76 25.79 -6.69 -18.02
CA VAL A 76 26.86 -5.77 -17.61
C VAL A 76 27.94 -6.57 -16.88
N THR A 77 29.11 -6.70 -17.50
CA THR A 77 30.22 -7.51 -16.97
C THR A 77 30.90 -6.87 -15.76
N ASP A 78 31.01 -5.54 -15.75
CA ASP A 78 31.58 -4.78 -14.64
C ASP A 78 30.54 -4.55 -13.53
N LYS A 79 30.66 -5.33 -12.44
CA LYS A 79 29.82 -5.20 -11.23
C LYS A 79 29.99 -3.87 -10.50
N GLN A 80 31.02 -3.10 -10.81
CA GLN A 80 31.27 -1.77 -10.24
C GLN A 80 30.75 -0.64 -11.13
N SER A 81 30.20 -0.97 -12.30
CA SER A 81 29.50 0.00 -13.12
C SER A 81 28.15 0.34 -12.50
N PRO A 82 27.74 1.63 -12.47
CA PRO A 82 26.38 2.01 -12.09
C PRO A 82 25.32 1.29 -12.92
N MET A 83 25.61 0.97 -14.20
CA MET A 83 24.68 0.27 -15.09
C MET A 83 24.30 -1.13 -14.59
N PHE A 84 25.20 -1.81 -13.89
CA PHE A 84 24.90 -3.10 -13.28
C PHE A 84 23.75 -2.98 -12.28
N ASN A 85 23.87 -2.03 -11.34
CA ASN A 85 22.89 -1.82 -10.28
C ASN A 85 21.58 -1.22 -10.79
N ILE A 86 21.64 -0.36 -11.82
CA ILE A 86 20.45 0.14 -12.52
C ILE A 86 19.69 -1.02 -13.17
N TRP A 87 20.40 -1.89 -13.90
CA TRP A 87 19.77 -3.02 -14.57
C TRP A 87 19.11 -3.98 -13.57
N THR A 88 19.81 -4.34 -12.48
CA THR A 88 19.25 -5.23 -11.45
C THR A 88 18.04 -4.60 -10.77
N ALA A 89 18.08 -3.29 -10.48
CA ALA A 89 16.94 -2.57 -9.90
C ALA A 89 15.72 -2.61 -10.84
N CYS A 90 15.92 -2.31 -12.13
CA CYS A 90 14.84 -2.33 -13.13
C CYS A 90 14.22 -3.73 -13.30
N VAL A 91 15.03 -4.79 -13.25
CA VAL A 91 14.53 -6.17 -13.30
C VAL A 91 13.68 -6.50 -12.07
N SER A 92 14.14 -6.14 -10.87
CA SER A 92 13.35 -6.33 -9.64
C SER A 92 12.05 -5.52 -9.68
N LEU A 93 12.10 -4.27 -10.14
CA LEU A 93 10.92 -3.43 -10.34
C LEU A 93 9.93 -4.04 -11.32
N ALA A 94 10.39 -4.53 -12.47
CA ALA A 94 9.52 -5.19 -13.44
C ALA A 94 8.85 -6.44 -12.86
N GLY A 95 9.58 -7.24 -12.07
CA GLY A 95 9.03 -8.39 -11.36
C GLY A 95 8.00 -8.01 -10.30
N MET A 96 8.23 -6.91 -9.58
CA MET A 96 7.30 -6.37 -8.59
C MET A 96 6.02 -5.87 -9.24
N ILE A 97 6.13 -4.94 -10.19
CA ILE A 97 4.98 -4.35 -10.90
C ILE A 97 4.15 -5.44 -11.58
N GLY A 98 4.81 -6.32 -12.33
CA GLY A 98 4.11 -7.41 -13.03
C GLY A 98 3.42 -8.42 -12.10
N THR A 99 3.79 -8.48 -10.82
CA THR A 99 3.12 -9.33 -9.84
C THR A 99 1.94 -8.62 -9.17
N ILE A 100 2.08 -7.32 -8.87
CA ILE A 100 1.05 -6.51 -8.22
C ILE A 100 -0.11 -6.20 -9.18
N GLU A 101 0.20 -5.91 -10.45
CA GLU A 101 -0.80 -5.55 -11.46
C GLU A 101 -1.50 -6.78 -12.07
N ASP A 102 -1.00 -7.98 -11.82
CA ASP A 102 -1.65 -9.22 -12.24
C ASP A 102 -2.88 -9.49 -11.36
N LYS A 103 -4.06 -9.18 -11.89
CA LYS A 103 -5.34 -9.27 -11.16
C LYS A 103 -5.82 -10.71 -10.93
N ASP A 104 -5.32 -11.68 -11.69
CA ASP A 104 -5.60 -13.10 -11.48
C ASP A 104 -4.66 -13.71 -10.42
N ASN A 105 -3.74 -12.90 -9.90
CA ASN A 105 -2.75 -13.33 -8.95
C ASN A 105 -3.34 -13.41 -7.54
N SER A 106 -3.14 -14.55 -6.89
CA SER A 106 -3.61 -14.77 -5.52
C SER A 106 -2.45 -14.84 -4.52
N ILE A 107 -1.34 -14.16 -4.82
CA ILE A 107 -0.16 -14.14 -3.95
C ILE A 107 -0.45 -13.33 -2.69
N ASP A 108 -0.06 -13.91 -1.56
CA ASP A 108 -0.15 -13.27 -0.26
C ASP A 108 1.14 -12.50 0.07
N VAL A 109 2.28 -13.09 -0.31
CA VAL A 109 3.61 -12.55 -0.01
C VAL A 109 4.50 -12.57 -1.26
N LEU A 110 4.99 -11.41 -1.64
CA LEU A 110 6.00 -11.23 -2.67
C LEU A 110 7.34 -10.90 -2.01
N ILE A 111 8.35 -11.72 -2.28
CA ILE A 111 9.72 -11.52 -1.79
C ILE A 111 10.59 -11.04 -2.94
N LEU A 112 11.27 -9.92 -2.77
CA LEU A 112 12.25 -9.39 -3.71
C LEU A 112 13.66 -9.71 -3.18
N ASP A 113 14.42 -10.53 -3.89
CA ASP A 113 15.84 -10.71 -3.65
C ASP A 113 16.60 -9.56 -4.33
N ARG A 114 16.78 -8.48 -3.56
CA ARG A 114 17.13 -7.10 -3.97
C ARG A 114 16.00 -6.34 -4.65
N GLY A 115 15.98 -5.03 -4.41
CA GLY A 115 15.04 -4.12 -5.03
C GLY A 115 15.54 -2.67 -4.99
N ILE A 116 14.63 -1.77 -4.63
CA ILE A 116 14.86 -0.33 -4.64
C ILE A 116 15.89 0.03 -3.57
N PHE A 117 15.72 -0.44 -2.34
CA PHE A 117 16.59 -0.07 -1.23
C PHE A 117 18.02 -0.60 -1.42
N ASP A 118 18.20 -1.82 -1.93
CA ASP A 118 19.53 -2.37 -2.25
C ASP A 118 20.24 -1.49 -3.28
N ALA A 119 19.53 -1.09 -4.35
CA ALA A 119 20.09 -0.22 -5.38
C ALA A 119 20.53 1.15 -4.84
N LEU A 120 19.74 1.74 -3.94
CA LEU A 120 20.11 3.00 -3.28
C LEU A 120 21.39 2.86 -2.44
N CYS A 121 21.56 1.73 -1.74
CA CYS A 121 22.80 1.43 -1.01
C CYS A 121 24.01 1.32 -1.94
N TRP A 122 23.85 0.66 -3.10
CA TRP A 122 24.90 0.58 -4.11
C TRP A 122 25.23 1.94 -4.72
N PHE A 123 24.25 2.79 -5.01
CA PHE A 123 24.51 4.14 -5.53
C PHE A 123 25.26 5.02 -4.53
N GLU A 124 24.90 4.93 -3.25
CA GLU A 124 25.62 5.58 -2.16
C GLU A 124 27.08 5.13 -2.11
N TRP A 125 27.33 3.82 -2.20
CA TRP A 125 28.68 3.26 -2.20
C TRP A 125 29.49 3.62 -3.46
N LEU A 126 28.88 3.56 -4.65
CA LEU A 126 29.56 3.91 -5.90
C LEU A 126 29.97 5.38 -5.93
N CYS A 127 29.13 6.28 -5.41
CA CYS A 127 29.48 7.69 -5.27
C CYS A 127 30.64 7.90 -4.29
N SER A 128 30.63 7.23 -3.13
CA SER A 128 31.73 7.35 -2.16
C SER A 128 33.07 6.85 -2.72
N CYS A 129 33.00 5.90 -3.65
CA CYS A 129 34.15 5.39 -4.40
C CYS A 129 34.49 6.18 -5.69
N LYS A 130 33.81 7.30 -5.97
CA LYS A 130 33.97 8.11 -7.21
C LYS A 130 33.74 7.32 -8.51
N LYS A 131 32.86 6.32 -8.48
CA LYS A 131 32.47 5.47 -9.63
C LYS A 131 31.12 5.84 -10.22
N MET A 132 30.45 6.83 -9.64
CA MET A 132 29.15 7.31 -10.06
C MET A 132 29.06 8.81 -9.82
N ASP A 133 28.53 9.53 -10.81
CA ASP A 133 28.31 10.97 -10.71
C ASP A 133 27.11 11.26 -9.80
N LEU A 134 27.24 12.31 -8.98
CA LEU A 134 26.18 12.74 -8.07
C LEU A 134 24.89 13.14 -8.81
N GLN A 135 25.01 13.72 -10.01
CA GLN A 135 23.85 14.07 -10.83
C GLN A 135 23.10 12.83 -11.31
N LEU A 136 23.82 11.84 -11.83
CA LEU A 136 23.23 10.56 -12.24
C LEU A 136 22.53 9.87 -11.07
N ARG A 137 23.19 9.85 -9.90
CA ARG A 137 22.61 9.35 -8.66
C ARG A 137 21.32 10.09 -8.32
N GLY A 138 21.32 11.43 -8.35
CA GLY A 138 20.14 12.23 -8.05
C GLY A 138 18.95 11.87 -8.93
N SER A 139 19.15 11.77 -10.24
CA SER A 139 18.08 11.38 -11.18
C SER A 139 17.55 9.97 -10.94
N LEU A 140 18.43 9.01 -10.65
CA LEU A 140 18.03 7.63 -10.37
C LEU A 140 17.35 7.49 -9.01
N GLU A 141 17.81 8.20 -7.99
CA GLU A 141 17.12 8.27 -6.69
C GLU A 141 15.73 8.86 -6.86
N LEU A 142 15.56 9.92 -7.65
CA LEU A 142 14.24 10.49 -7.95
C LEU A 142 13.33 9.47 -8.62
N PHE A 143 13.82 8.72 -9.61
CA PHE A 143 13.05 7.68 -10.28
C PHE A 143 12.69 6.51 -9.35
N LEU A 144 13.65 5.98 -8.60
CA LEU A 144 13.42 4.82 -7.73
C LEU A 144 12.57 5.17 -6.50
N LEU A 145 12.64 6.41 -6.03
CA LEU A 145 11.86 6.90 -4.89
C LEU A 145 10.51 7.51 -5.31
N GLN A 146 10.04 7.26 -6.53
CA GLN A 146 8.67 7.59 -6.90
C GLN A 146 7.70 6.90 -5.92
N LYS A 147 6.68 7.65 -5.53
CA LYS A 147 5.76 7.28 -4.45
C LYS A 147 5.12 5.94 -4.73
N GLU A 148 4.68 5.73 -5.96
CA GLU A 148 4.00 4.53 -6.45
C GLU A 148 4.86 3.27 -6.30
N LEU A 149 6.17 3.40 -6.46
CA LEU A 149 7.11 2.29 -6.32
C LEU A 149 7.39 2.00 -4.85
N VAL A 150 7.66 3.03 -4.05
CA VAL A 150 8.03 2.83 -2.63
C VAL A 150 6.84 2.41 -1.78
N LYS A 151 5.60 2.87 -2.04
CA LYS A 151 4.42 2.35 -1.29
C LYS A 151 4.20 0.87 -1.50
N SER A 152 4.62 0.37 -2.66
CA SER A 152 4.40 -1.02 -3.00
C SER A 152 5.27 -1.93 -2.13
N ILE A 153 6.29 -1.41 -1.43
CA ILE A 153 7.19 -2.15 -0.54
C ILE A 153 6.79 -1.91 0.92
N ASP A 154 6.33 -2.98 1.58
CA ASP A 154 5.87 -2.94 2.98
C ASP A 154 7.00 -3.13 3.97
N ILE A 155 7.98 -3.96 3.61
CA ILE A 155 9.12 -4.30 4.48
C ILE A 155 10.41 -4.28 3.67
N VAL A 156 11.43 -3.61 4.20
CA VAL A 156 12.81 -3.78 3.79
C VAL A 156 13.58 -4.45 4.91
N PHE A 157 14.12 -5.64 4.68
CA PHE A 157 15.14 -6.24 5.53
C PHE A 157 16.52 -5.92 4.97
N ALA A 158 17.25 -5.02 5.65
CA ALA A 158 18.59 -4.62 5.29
C ALA A 158 19.62 -5.41 6.12
N PHE A 159 20.18 -6.45 5.49
CA PHE A 159 21.12 -7.37 6.11
C PHE A 159 22.54 -6.81 6.15
N ARG A 160 23.17 -6.93 7.32
CA ARG A 160 24.59 -6.66 7.50
C ARG A 160 25.29 -7.80 8.21
N ALA A 161 26.52 -8.05 7.79
CA ALA A 161 27.50 -8.84 8.54
C ALA A 161 28.81 -8.06 8.49
N ASP A 162 29.62 -8.17 9.53
CA ASP A 162 30.94 -7.55 9.48
C ASP A 162 31.77 -8.10 8.29
N PRO A 163 32.78 -7.35 7.83
CA PRO A 163 33.57 -7.74 6.67
C PRO A 163 34.28 -9.08 6.84
N MET A 164 34.79 -9.37 8.03
CA MET A 164 35.56 -10.60 8.29
C MET A 164 34.66 -11.84 8.23
N THR A 165 33.52 -11.79 8.90
CA THR A 165 32.49 -12.82 8.88
C THR A 165 31.99 -13.07 7.46
N SER A 166 31.80 -12.02 6.66
CA SER A 166 31.37 -12.15 5.27
C SER A 166 32.41 -12.84 4.39
N ILE A 167 33.68 -12.54 4.61
CA ILE A 167 34.82 -13.17 3.93
C ILE A 167 34.96 -14.64 4.34
N GLU A 168 34.89 -14.93 5.64
CA GLU A 168 34.91 -16.31 6.16
C GLU A 168 33.80 -17.16 5.53
N ARG A 169 32.59 -16.61 5.42
CA ARG A 169 31.43 -17.27 4.77
C ARG A 169 31.61 -17.48 3.26
N GLU A 170 32.34 -16.60 2.58
CA GLU A 170 32.69 -16.77 1.17
C GLU A 170 33.64 -17.96 1.00
N TYR A 171 34.72 -17.96 1.76
CA TYR A 171 35.79 -18.96 1.61
C TYR A 171 35.45 -20.33 2.21
N ALA A 172 34.48 -20.41 3.13
CA ALA A 172 34.04 -21.69 3.71
C ALA A 172 33.67 -22.76 2.67
N ASN A 173 33.24 -22.36 1.47
CA ASN A 173 32.81 -23.26 0.41
C ASN A 173 33.59 -23.06 -0.92
N LEU A 174 34.69 -22.31 -0.92
CA LEU A 174 35.52 -22.08 -2.11
C LEU A 174 36.86 -22.80 -2.00
N LEU A 175 37.34 -23.30 -3.13
CA LEU A 175 38.70 -23.84 -3.27
C LEU A 175 39.74 -22.74 -3.58
N THR A 176 39.44 -21.48 -3.23
CA THR A 176 40.33 -20.34 -3.47
C THR A 176 40.17 -19.31 -2.35
N ASP A 177 41.28 -18.68 -2.01
CA ASP A 177 41.45 -17.57 -1.07
C ASP A 177 41.68 -16.22 -1.76
N LYS A 178 41.62 -16.18 -3.11
CA LYS A 178 41.85 -14.94 -3.85
C LYS A 178 40.72 -13.95 -3.58
N PRO A 179 41.04 -12.69 -3.20
CA PRO A 179 40.02 -11.68 -2.92
C PRO A 179 39.30 -11.26 -4.20
N GLY A 180 37.98 -11.11 -4.10
CA GLY A 180 37.15 -10.56 -5.16
C GLY A 180 37.20 -9.03 -5.21
N SER A 181 36.74 -8.47 -6.32
CA SER A 181 36.70 -7.01 -6.51
C SER A 181 35.75 -6.29 -5.54
N ILE A 182 34.74 -7.01 -5.01
CA ILE A 182 33.80 -6.57 -3.97
C ILE A 182 34.03 -7.32 -2.64
N MET A 183 34.37 -8.61 -2.70
CA MET A 183 34.60 -9.45 -1.52
C MET A 183 35.98 -9.22 -0.93
N ASN A 184 36.18 -8.04 -0.32
CA ASN A 184 37.36 -7.67 0.45
C ASN A 184 36.98 -6.72 1.61
N VAL A 185 37.83 -6.64 2.63
CA VAL A 185 37.54 -5.94 3.89
C VAL A 185 37.15 -4.48 3.67
N ASN A 186 37.90 -3.76 2.83
CA ASN A 186 37.69 -2.33 2.59
C ASN A 186 36.38 -2.06 1.83
N ALA A 187 36.09 -2.82 0.78
CA ALA A 187 34.86 -2.68 0.00
C ALA A 187 33.62 -3.05 0.83
N LEU A 188 33.69 -4.13 1.62
CA LEU A 188 32.59 -4.54 2.50
C LEU A 188 32.36 -3.52 3.62
N GLY A 189 33.41 -3.05 4.28
CA GLY A 189 33.30 -2.02 5.33
C GLY A 189 32.67 -0.73 4.82
N SER A 190 33.18 -0.21 3.69
CA SER A 190 32.61 1.00 3.07
C SER A 190 31.17 0.81 2.56
N TYR A 191 30.79 -0.42 2.17
CA TYR A 191 29.41 -0.73 1.80
C TYR A 191 28.47 -0.76 3.01
N LEU A 192 28.93 -1.23 4.17
CA LEU A 192 28.15 -1.13 5.41
C LEU A 192 27.83 0.33 5.78
N ASP A 193 28.81 1.23 5.63
CA ASP A 193 28.56 2.66 5.82
C ASP A 193 27.54 3.21 4.83
N ALA A 194 27.51 2.69 3.59
CA ALA A 194 26.54 3.07 2.58
C ALA A 194 25.12 2.63 2.94
N ILE A 195 24.95 1.43 3.53
CA ILE A 195 23.66 0.97 4.05
C ILE A 195 23.17 1.94 5.15
N GLU A 196 24.04 2.29 6.10
CA GLU A 196 23.68 3.17 7.21
C GLU A 196 23.28 4.58 6.73
N ARG A 197 24.05 5.16 5.80
CA ARG A 197 23.73 6.46 5.19
C ARG A 197 22.41 6.41 4.42
N THR A 198 22.17 5.33 3.67
CA THR A 198 20.93 5.15 2.90
C THR A 198 19.72 4.99 3.79
N HIS A 199 19.85 4.23 4.89
CA HIS A 199 18.82 4.08 5.91
C HIS A 199 18.44 5.44 6.50
N LYS A 200 19.40 6.18 7.07
CA LYS A 200 19.16 7.50 7.66
C LYS A 200 18.51 8.49 6.70
N LYS A 201 18.90 8.46 5.42
CA LYS A 201 18.37 9.37 4.40
C LYS A 201 16.93 9.03 3.99
N ASN A 202 16.52 7.77 4.06
CA ASN A 202 15.28 7.31 3.45
C ASN A 202 14.31 6.57 4.40
N GLU A 203 14.63 6.41 5.68
CA GLU A 203 13.78 5.67 6.64
C GLU A 203 12.31 6.12 6.61
N LYS A 204 12.07 7.43 6.48
CA LYS A 204 10.74 8.03 6.49
C LYS A 204 9.96 7.86 5.17
N LYS A 205 10.61 7.39 4.11
CA LYS A 205 9.99 7.20 2.79
C LYS A 205 9.46 5.79 2.62
N PHE A 206 10.04 4.81 3.31
CA PHE A 206 9.62 3.42 3.28
C PHE A 206 8.68 3.13 4.46
N HIS A 207 7.83 2.11 4.32
CA HIS A 207 6.91 1.69 5.36
C HIS A 207 7.63 1.21 6.63
N LYS A 208 8.47 0.18 6.49
CA LYS A 208 9.28 -0.37 7.59
C LYS A 208 10.63 -0.80 7.03
N ILE A 209 11.72 -0.35 7.67
CA ILE A 209 13.08 -0.83 7.39
C ILE A 209 13.62 -1.48 8.66
N PHE A 210 14.05 -2.74 8.55
CA PHE A 210 14.66 -3.49 9.63
C PHE A 210 16.12 -3.79 9.30
N ILE A 211 17.03 -3.27 10.11
CA ILE A 211 18.45 -3.63 10.03
C ILE A 211 18.65 -4.99 10.71
N ILE A 212 19.08 -5.99 9.95
CA ILE A 212 19.32 -7.35 10.44
C ILE A 212 20.83 -7.61 10.47
N ASP A 213 21.41 -7.51 11.67
CA ASP A 213 22.82 -7.86 11.90
C ASP A 213 22.98 -9.37 12.10
N THR A 214 23.75 -10.02 11.24
CA THR A 214 23.96 -11.48 11.25
C THR A 214 25.36 -11.89 11.68
N THR A 215 26.21 -10.95 12.11
CA THR A 215 27.64 -11.19 12.38
C THR A 215 27.88 -12.34 13.36
N HIS A 216 27.10 -12.41 14.44
CA HIS A 216 27.22 -13.46 15.46
C HIS A 216 25.94 -14.26 15.67
N LYS A 217 25.04 -14.24 14.69
CA LYS A 217 23.76 -14.94 14.76
C LYS A 217 23.78 -16.21 13.92
N ASN A 218 23.18 -17.26 14.44
CA ASN A 218 22.92 -18.46 13.64
C ASN A 218 21.66 -18.29 12.78
N GLN A 219 21.43 -19.22 11.84
CA GLN A 219 20.31 -19.14 10.91
C GLN A 219 18.93 -19.25 11.58
N ASP A 220 18.80 -20.02 12.67
CA ASP A 220 17.52 -20.15 13.38
C ASP A 220 17.15 -18.83 14.09
N GLU A 221 18.12 -18.10 14.66
CA GLU A 221 17.90 -16.79 15.29
C GLU A 221 17.47 -15.73 14.27
N VAL A 222 18.18 -15.66 13.14
CA VAL A 222 17.85 -14.74 12.04
C VAL A 222 16.49 -15.10 11.43
N GLY A 223 16.25 -16.39 11.20
CA GLY A 223 14.99 -16.89 10.66
C GLY A 223 13.81 -16.57 11.56
N LYS A 224 13.96 -16.72 12.89
CA LYS A 224 12.92 -16.32 13.86
C LYS A 224 12.58 -14.85 13.71
N ASP A 225 13.58 -13.98 13.83
CA ASP A 225 13.39 -12.52 13.85
C ASP A 225 12.71 -12.02 12.58
N VAL A 226 13.18 -12.48 11.42
CA VAL A 226 12.60 -12.11 10.12
C VAL A 226 11.17 -12.64 9.96
N THR A 227 10.92 -13.89 10.36
CA THR A 227 9.57 -14.49 10.26
C THR A 227 8.58 -13.79 11.17
N GLU A 228 8.96 -13.51 12.43
CA GLU A 228 8.12 -12.81 13.40
C GLU A 228 7.79 -11.39 12.94
N LYS A 229 8.78 -10.62 12.45
CA LYS A 229 8.56 -9.28 11.88
C LYS A 229 7.64 -9.31 10.66
N THR A 230 7.79 -10.32 9.81
CA THR A 230 6.96 -10.54 8.62
C THR A 230 5.50 -10.79 9.03
N LEU A 231 5.26 -11.76 9.91
CA LEU A 231 3.91 -12.12 10.34
C LEU A 231 3.21 -10.99 11.11
N ASN A 232 3.92 -10.29 11.99
CA ASN A 232 3.36 -9.13 12.68
C ASN A 232 2.98 -8.01 11.72
N THR A 233 3.78 -7.77 10.68
CA THR A 233 3.43 -6.75 9.67
C THR A 233 2.26 -7.19 8.80
N LEU A 234 2.19 -8.47 8.41
CA LEU A 234 1.00 -9.04 7.75
C LEU A 234 -0.26 -8.84 8.62
N ARG A 235 -0.16 -9.14 9.92
CA ARG A 235 -1.25 -8.90 10.86
C ARG A 235 -1.69 -7.43 10.88
N ASP A 236 -0.73 -6.51 11.01
CA ASP A 236 -1.01 -5.07 11.05
C ASP A 236 -1.72 -4.57 9.78
N VAL A 237 -1.32 -5.08 8.61
CA VAL A 237 -1.93 -4.74 7.32
C VAL A 237 -3.36 -5.29 7.21
N LEU A 238 -3.60 -6.52 7.68
CA LEU A 238 -4.92 -7.16 7.64
C LEU A 238 -5.92 -6.52 8.61
N MET A 239 -5.47 -6.03 9.77
CA MET A 239 -6.33 -5.43 10.79
C MET A 239 -6.77 -3.99 10.47
N GLU A 240 -6.45 -3.47 9.29
CA GLU A 240 -6.85 -2.16 8.73
C GLU A 240 -6.93 -1.00 9.74
N ARG A 241 -5.93 -0.11 9.74
CA ARG A 241 -6.01 1.13 10.53
C ARG A 241 -6.60 2.26 9.69
N ILE A 242 -7.78 2.74 10.06
CA ILE A 242 -8.52 3.75 9.30
C ILE A 242 -8.44 5.14 9.95
N GLY A 243 -8.50 6.16 9.09
CA GLY A 243 -8.44 7.57 9.47
C GLY A 243 -9.73 8.06 10.14
N TYR A 244 -9.61 8.87 11.19
CA TYR A 244 -10.73 9.56 11.81
C TYR A 244 -10.33 10.92 12.39
N PHE A 245 -11.34 11.77 12.60
CA PHE A 245 -11.28 12.98 13.41
C PHE A 245 -12.08 12.79 14.69
N GLU A 246 -11.60 13.31 15.81
CA GLU A 246 -12.43 13.48 16.99
C GLU A 246 -13.48 14.58 16.74
N LYS A 247 -14.75 14.24 16.98
CA LYS A 247 -15.83 15.21 16.89
C LYS A 247 -15.69 16.23 18.00
N ASN A 248 -15.79 17.50 17.62
CA ASN A 248 -15.87 18.62 18.54
C ASN A 248 -16.99 19.58 18.10
N ASP A 249 -17.38 20.48 19.00
CA ASP A 249 -18.53 21.37 18.78
C ASP A 249 -18.34 22.30 17.57
N GLU A 250 -17.11 22.75 17.31
CA GLU A 250 -16.80 23.58 16.15
C GLU A 250 -17.02 22.81 14.84
N LEU A 251 -16.44 21.60 14.76
CA LEU A 251 -16.55 20.72 13.60
C LEU A 251 -18.00 20.36 13.32
N MET A 252 -18.70 19.89 14.35
CA MET A 252 -20.09 19.45 14.21
C MET A 252 -21.04 20.62 13.98
N GLY A 253 -20.77 21.79 14.55
CA GLY A 253 -21.55 23.01 14.29
C GLY A 253 -21.55 23.40 12.82
N VAL A 254 -20.37 23.39 12.18
CA VAL A 254 -20.24 23.65 10.73
C VAL A 254 -20.91 22.54 9.92
N LEU A 255 -20.60 21.27 10.19
CA LEU A 255 -21.11 20.15 9.41
C LEU A 255 -22.63 19.99 9.49
N ASN A 256 -23.26 20.36 10.61
CA ASN A 256 -24.70 20.28 10.75
C ASN A 256 -25.45 21.46 10.09
N SER A 257 -24.75 22.52 9.66
CA SER A 257 -25.38 23.71 9.07
C SER A 257 -25.95 23.50 7.66
N LYS A 258 -25.33 22.62 6.87
CA LYS A 258 -25.76 22.24 5.52
C LYS A 258 -25.25 20.85 5.16
N ARG A 259 -25.66 20.33 4.00
CA ARG A 259 -25.31 18.96 3.58
C ARG A 259 -24.18 18.88 2.56
N PHE A 260 -23.87 20.00 1.90
CA PHE A 260 -22.87 20.12 0.84
C PHE A 260 -22.01 21.37 1.09
N PHE A 261 -20.69 21.23 0.97
CA PHE A 261 -19.73 22.31 1.18
C PHE A 261 -18.68 22.30 0.07
N GLU A 262 -18.32 23.48 -0.43
CA GLU A 262 -17.10 23.59 -1.21
C GLU A 262 -15.89 23.41 -0.29
N PHE A 263 -14.82 22.77 -0.77
CA PHE A 263 -13.66 22.48 0.09
C PHE A 263 -13.06 23.73 0.71
N ASN A 264 -13.03 24.86 -0.01
CA ASN A 264 -12.48 26.11 0.51
C ASN A 264 -13.24 26.66 1.73
N GLU A 265 -14.53 26.35 1.87
CA GLU A 265 -15.33 26.78 3.03
C GLU A 265 -14.93 26.06 4.31
N ILE A 266 -14.54 24.78 4.20
CA ILE A 266 -14.25 23.90 5.34
C ILE A 266 -12.75 23.61 5.50
N LYS A 267 -11.92 23.94 4.52
CA LYS A 267 -10.47 23.77 4.56
C LYS A 267 -9.85 24.31 5.86
N PRO A 268 -10.17 25.53 6.34
CA PRO A 268 -9.58 26.04 7.59
C PRO A 268 -9.88 25.18 8.82
N LEU A 269 -11.00 24.47 8.81
CA LEU A 269 -11.41 23.57 9.88
C LEU A 269 -10.61 22.26 9.81
N PHE A 270 -10.49 21.66 8.63
CA PHE A 270 -9.64 20.47 8.44
C PHE A 270 -8.15 20.75 8.67
N ASP A 271 -7.66 21.94 8.33
CA ASP A 271 -6.28 22.34 8.64
C ASP A 271 -6.02 22.41 10.17
N ARG A 272 -7.07 22.57 10.98
CA ARG A 272 -7.00 22.55 12.46
C ARG A 272 -7.25 21.16 13.05
N CYS A 273 -7.93 20.28 12.32
CA CYS A 273 -8.18 18.91 12.75
C CYS A 273 -6.97 18.02 12.47
N GLN A 274 -6.56 17.23 13.45
CA GLN A 274 -5.54 16.20 13.24
C GLN A 274 -6.22 14.90 12.82
N LEU A 275 -5.81 14.35 11.67
CA LEU A 275 -6.25 13.03 11.23
C LEU A 275 -5.52 11.95 12.05
N GLU A 276 -6.27 11.16 12.79
CA GLU A 276 -5.75 10.05 13.60
C GLU A 276 -6.08 8.70 12.97
N PHE A 277 -5.40 7.63 13.42
CA PHE A 277 -5.57 6.29 12.86
C PHE A 277 -5.74 5.23 13.96
N GLY A 278 -6.87 4.53 13.92
CA GLY A 278 -7.22 3.46 14.85
C GLY A 278 -7.61 2.19 14.11
N TYR A 279 -7.72 1.06 14.82
CA TYR A 279 -8.23 -0.18 14.21
C TYR A 279 -9.67 0.02 13.76
N ARG A 280 -10.00 -0.49 12.57
CA ARG A 280 -11.32 -0.30 11.96
C ARG A 280 -12.48 -0.68 12.87
N GLU A 281 -12.40 -1.82 13.53
CA GLU A 281 -13.43 -2.29 14.45
C GLU A 281 -13.65 -1.31 15.62
N ASP A 282 -12.58 -0.74 16.17
CA ASP A 282 -12.69 0.23 17.25
C ASP A 282 -13.30 1.54 16.74
N VAL A 283 -12.83 2.02 15.59
CA VAL A 283 -13.22 3.32 15.03
C VAL A 283 -14.67 3.32 14.56
N GLU A 284 -15.14 2.26 13.89
CA GLU A 284 -16.54 2.15 13.44
C GLU A 284 -17.53 2.07 14.62
N ASN A 285 -17.09 1.54 15.76
CA ASN A 285 -17.90 1.41 16.98
C ASN A 285 -17.92 2.67 17.85
N GLN A 286 -17.09 3.69 17.58
CA GLN A 286 -17.05 4.92 18.37
C GLN A 286 -17.86 6.06 17.74
N ASP A 287 -18.88 6.53 18.46
CA ASP A 287 -19.73 7.64 18.03
C ASP A 287 -19.02 9.00 18.05
N ALA A 288 -17.98 9.13 18.86
CA ALA A 288 -17.15 10.33 18.97
C ALA A 288 -16.27 10.55 17.73
N TYR A 289 -16.14 9.56 16.85
CA TYR A 289 -15.25 9.63 15.69
C TYR A 289 -16.02 9.96 14.40
N LEU A 290 -15.42 10.82 13.59
CA LEU A 290 -15.87 11.15 12.24
C LEU A 290 -14.83 10.67 11.23
N GLN A 291 -15.26 9.80 10.33
CA GLN A 291 -14.41 9.11 9.36
C GLN A 291 -14.49 9.83 8.00
N PRO A 292 -13.40 10.44 7.51
CA PRO A 292 -13.36 10.99 6.17
C PRO A 292 -13.22 9.87 5.12
N ILE A 293 -14.16 9.84 4.18
CA ILE A 293 -14.26 8.85 3.10
C ILE A 293 -14.02 9.56 1.77
N PRO A 294 -12.79 9.49 1.21
CA PRO A 294 -12.52 9.91 -0.14
C PRO A 294 -13.35 9.11 -1.15
N ILE A 295 -14.13 9.81 -1.98
CA ILE A 295 -14.92 9.23 -3.06
C ILE A 295 -14.65 9.97 -4.37
N ALA A 296 -14.81 9.27 -5.49
CA ALA A 296 -14.73 9.81 -6.84
C ALA A 296 -16.06 9.62 -7.57
N VAL A 297 -16.59 10.72 -8.10
CA VAL A 297 -17.61 10.71 -9.13
C VAL A 297 -16.89 10.69 -10.47
N ILE A 298 -16.93 9.55 -11.15
CA ILE A 298 -16.21 9.35 -12.41
C ILE A 298 -17.17 9.56 -13.57
N THR A 299 -16.90 10.55 -14.41
CA THR A 299 -17.66 10.83 -15.63
C THR A 299 -16.89 10.45 -16.88
N ASN A 300 -17.58 10.17 -17.97
CA ASN A 300 -16.96 10.09 -19.28
C ASN A 300 -17.08 11.43 -20.04
N THR A 301 -16.51 11.51 -21.24
CA THR A 301 -16.54 12.74 -22.07
C THR A 301 -17.96 13.16 -22.49
N LYS A 302 -18.93 12.23 -22.41
CA LYS A 302 -20.36 12.47 -22.66
C LYS A 302 -21.14 12.87 -21.40
N ASN A 303 -20.44 13.21 -20.31
CA ASN A 303 -21.01 13.59 -19.02
C ASN A 303 -21.95 12.51 -18.42
N ARG A 304 -21.71 11.24 -18.75
CA ARG A 304 -22.37 10.10 -18.10
C ARG A 304 -21.53 9.67 -16.90
N VAL A 305 -22.17 9.20 -15.85
CA VAL A 305 -21.55 8.85 -14.55
C VAL A 305 -21.36 7.34 -14.46
N LEU A 306 -20.15 6.92 -14.11
CA LEU A 306 -19.88 5.53 -13.76
C LEU A 306 -20.64 5.18 -12.49
N VAL A 307 -21.40 4.10 -12.57
CA VAL A 307 -22.12 3.57 -11.43
C VAL A 307 -21.65 2.19 -11.04
N VAL A 308 -21.61 1.96 -9.73
CA VAL A 308 -21.23 0.67 -9.14
C VAL A 308 -22.28 0.22 -8.16
N LYS A 309 -22.34 -1.08 -7.90
CA LYS A 309 -23.14 -1.65 -6.83
C LYS A 309 -22.25 -2.57 -6.01
N LYS A 310 -22.19 -2.34 -4.70
CA LYS A 310 -21.41 -3.18 -3.77
C LYS A 310 -21.97 -4.61 -3.76
N SER A 311 -21.08 -5.58 -3.65
CA SER A 311 -21.43 -7.00 -3.59
C SER A 311 -22.09 -7.34 -2.24
N ASN A 312 -22.73 -8.52 -2.16
CA ASN A 312 -23.27 -9.02 -0.90
C ASN A 312 -22.17 -9.44 0.09
N ILE A 313 -20.94 -9.65 -0.38
CA ILE A 313 -19.78 -10.02 0.45
C ILE A 313 -19.23 -8.78 1.14
N ALA A 314 -19.18 -7.64 0.44
CA ALA A 314 -18.60 -6.40 0.94
C ALA A 314 -19.54 -5.57 1.84
N ASN A 315 -20.85 -5.86 1.83
CA ASN A 315 -21.84 -5.08 2.56
C ASN A 315 -22.31 -5.75 3.85
N SER A 316 -22.16 -5.05 4.98
CA SER A 316 -22.91 -5.36 6.20
C SER A 316 -24.42 -5.18 5.97
N GLU A 317 -25.26 -5.95 6.64
CA GLU A 317 -26.73 -5.83 6.51
C GLU A 317 -27.28 -4.42 6.80
N LYS A 318 -26.57 -3.65 7.64
CA LYS A 318 -26.94 -2.29 8.05
C LYS A 318 -26.32 -1.19 7.17
N SER A 319 -25.69 -1.54 6.04
CA SER A 319 -25.04 -0.54 5.17
C SER A 319 -26.08 0.30 4.40
N PRO A 320 -25.99 1.64 4.41
CA PRO A 320 -26.83 2.51 3.57
C PRO A 320 -26.69 2.25 2.07
N GLU A 321 -25.57 1.65 1.68
CA GLU A 321 -25.21 1.30 0.29
C GLU A 321 -25.80 -0.06 -0.15
N LYS A 322 -26.35 -0.85 0.80
CA LYS A 322 -26.82 -2.20 0.52
C LYS A 322 -27.90 -2.18 -0.56
N ASP A 323 -27.70 -3.01 -1.57
CA ASP A 323 -28.59 -3.19 -2.70
C ASP A 323 -28.83 -1.98 -3.61
N ARG A 324 -28.14 -0.86 -3.37
CA ARG A 324 -28.30 0.39 -4.11
C ARG A 324 -27.24 0.59 -5.17
N LEU A 325 -27.56 1.45 -6.12
CA LEU A 325 -26.63 1.91 -7.14
C LEU A 325 -25.90 3.14 -6.59
N LEU A 326 -24.57 3.15 -6.69
CA LEU A 326 -23.73 4.23 -6.20
C LEU A 326 -23.13 4.98 -7.40
N PRO A 327 -23.31 6.31 -7.49
CA PRO A 327 -22.71 7.13 -8.53
C PRO A 327 -21.27 7.57 -8.17
N TYR A 328 -20.59 6.80 -7.31
CA TYR A 328 -19.24 7.07 -6.85
C TYR A 328 -18.48 5.77 -6.54
N VAL A 329 -17.16 5.85 -6.48
CA VAL A 329 -16.24 4.80 -6.00
C VAL A 329 -15.35 5.40 -4.92
N GLY A 330 -15.04 4.66 -3.86
CA GLY A 330 -14.20 5.18 -2.77
C GLY A 330 -14.20 4.29 -1.53
N GLY A 331 -13.50 4.73 -0.50
CA GLY A 331 -13.30 3.92 0.70
C GLY A 331 -12.60 4.68 1.82
N HIS A 332 -12.31 3.94 2.90
CA HIS A 332 -11.66 4.52 4.07
C HIS A 332 -10.20 4.90 3.77
N THR A 333 -9.78 6.03 4.33
CA THR A 333 -8.37 6.40 4.39
C THR A 333 -7.63 5.44 5.32
N ARG A 334 -6.56 4.81 4.86
CA ARG A 334 -5.77 3.86 5.67
C ARG A 334 -4.44 4.46 6.09
N LYS A 335 -3.85 3.98 7.19
CA LYS A 335 -2.58 4.50 7.71
C LYS A 335 -1.45 4.44 6.68
N GLU A 336 -1.43 3.41 5.84
CA GLU A 336 -0.48 3.25 4.74
C GLU A 336 -0.59 4.34 3.67
N ASP A 337 -1.76 4.99 3.51
CA ASP A 337 -1.97 6.04 2.53
C ASP A 337 -1.18 7.34 2.89
N VAL A 338 -0.76 7.47 4.15
CA VAL A 338 -0.05 8.65 4.70
C VAL A 338 1.43 8.67 4.34
N ILE A 339 2.07 7.50 4.22
CA ILE A 339 3.53 7.30 4.28
C ILE A 339 4.31 8.01 3.15
N LEU A 340 3.61 8.59 2.17
CA LEU A 340 4.17 9.15 0.96
C LEU A 340 3.86 10.61 0.70
N VAL A 341 3.15 11.29 1.60
CA VAL A 341 2.81 12.69 1.38
C VAL A 341 3.96 13.58 1.86
N LYS A 342 4.54 14.36 0.93
CA LYS A 342 5.48 15.45 1.26
C LYS A 342 4.64 16.65 1.68
N GLY A 343 4.67 17.02 2.96
CA GLY A 343 3.80 18.06 3.51
C GLY A 343 2.41 17.49 3.73
N GLU A 344 2.14 17.10 4.97
CA GLU A 344 1.02 16.28 5.47
C GLU A 344 -0.36 16.93 5.31
N SER A 345 -0.69 17.45 4.13
CA SER A 345 -2.01 18.01 3.91
C SER A 345 -3.03 16.86 3.88
N PHE A 346 -4.11 17.03 4.64
CA PHE A 346 -5.24 16.10 4.62
C PHE A 346 -5.71 15.78 3.20
N LEU A 347 -5.68 16.79 2.31
CA LEU A 347 -6.08 16.64 0.91
C LEU A 347 -5.20 15.65 0.14
N ASP A 348 -3.88 15.71 0.31
CA ASP A 348 -2.97 14.79 -0.37
C ASP A 348 -3.15 13.34 0.09
N ILE A 349 -3.47 13.15 1.37
CA ILE A 349 -3.82 11.83 1.92
C ILE A 349 -5.10 11.33 1.23
N CYS A 350 -6.15 12.15 1.14
CA CYS A 350 -7.38 11.78 0.44
C CYS A 350 -7.14 11.42 -1.03
N LYS A 351 -6.29 12.18 -1.74
CA LYS A 351 -5.91 11.88 -3.13
C LYS A 351 -5.17 10.55 -3.24
N SER A 352 -4.27 10.25 -2.29
CA SER A 352 -3.53 8.98 -2.21
C SER A 352 -4.48 7.80 -2.01
N THR A 353 -5.38 7.89 -1.02
CA THR A 353 -6.43 6.90 -0.76
C THR A 353 -7.29 6.66 -1.98
N LEU A 354 -7.78 7.72 -2.62
CA LEU A 354 -8.69 7.59 -3.74
C LEU A 354 -8.02 6.94 -4.96
N LYS A 355 -6.76 7.29 -5.26
CA LYS A 355 -5.97 6.62 -6.31
C LYS A 355 -5.82 5.12 -6.02
N ARG A 356 -5.65 4.72 -4.76
CA ARG A 356 -5.59 3.30 -4.35
C ARG A 356 -6.94 2.61 -4.56
N GLU A 357 -8.02 3.15 -3.99
CA GLU A 357 -9.36 2.53 -4.07
C GLU A 357 -9.82 2.37 -5.52
N ILE A 358 -9.59 3.36 -6.39
CA ILE A 358 -9.93 3.27 -7.82
C ILE A 358 -9.13 2.15 -8.50
N GLN A 359 -7.82 2.05 -8.25
CA GLN A 359 -6.99 0.99 -8.86
C GLN A 359 -7.35 -0.41 -8.33
N GLU A 360 -7.75 -0.51 -7.06
CA GLU A 360 -8.13 -1.76 -6.40
C GLU A 360 -9.53 -2.23 -6.80
N GLU A 361 -10.53 -1.34 -6.87
CA GLU A 361 -11.93 -1.72 -7.10
C GLU A 361 -12.34 -1.75 -8.58
N ILE A 362 -11.80 -0.84 -9.40
CA ILE A 362 -12.22 -0.69 -10.81
C ILE A 362 -11.06 -0.81 -11.82
N GLY A 363 -9.82 -0.96 -11.35
CA GLY A 363 -8.66 -1.31 -12.16
C GLY A 363 -8.14 -0.21 -13.09
N ILE A 364 -8.43 1.05 -12.79
CA ILE A 364 -7.97 2.20 -13.58
C ILE A 364 -7.13 3.15 -12.75
N SER A 365 -6.27 3.91 -13.42
CA SER A 365 -5.49 4.99 -12.83
C SER A 365 -6.06 6.35 -13.22
N VAL A 366 -6.10 7.28 -12.26
CA VAL A 366 -6.62 8.63 -12.46
C VAL A 366 -5.65 9.69 -11.92
N SER A 367 -5.63 10.87 -12.54
CA SER A 367 -4.95 12.05 -11.98
C SER A 367 -5.93 12.89 -11.17
N LEU A 368 -5.45 13.42 -10.05
CA LEU A 368 -6.21 14.28 -9.12
C LEU A 368 -5.45 15.57 -8.82
N ASP A 369 -4.45 15.94 -9.64
CA ASP A 369 -3.48 16.95 -9.25
C ASP A 369 -4.14 18.34 -9.13
N ASP A 370 -5.07 18.67 -10.03
CA ASP A 370 -5.79 19.95 -10.05
C ASP A 370 -7.22 19.88 -9.45
N SER A 371 -7.64 18.74 -8.90
CA SER A 371 -8.99 18.59 -8.36
C SER A 371 -9.07 19.01 -6.89
N LEU A 372 -10.01 19.91 -6.61
CA LEU A 372 -10.50 20.19 -5.26
C LEU A 372 -11.78 19.38 -5.03
N PRO A 373 -11.93 18.73 -3.88
CA PRO A 373 -13.14 18.00 -3.58
C PRO A 373 -14.28 18.95 -3.20
N ASN A 374 -15.50 18.43 -3.14
CA ASN A 374 -16.55 18.98 -2.31
C ASN A 374 -16.86 18.02 -1.18
N ILE A 375 -17.46 18.52 -0.12
CA ILE A 375 -17.72 17.75 1.09
C ILE A 375 -19.21 17.48 1.23
N ILE A 376 -19.57 16.23 1.49
CA ILE A 376 -20.95 15.79 1.66
C ILE A 376 -21.10 15.16 3.05
N TYR A 377 -22.06 15.67 3.83
CA TYR A 377 -22.37 15.13 5.15
C TYR A 377 -23.88 15.02 5.35
N THR A 378 -24.37 13.78 5.51
CA THR A 378 -25.80 13.44 5.59
C THR A 378 -26.08 12.56 6.80
N PRO A 379 -26.18 13.14 8.03
CA PRO A 379 -26.33 12.39 9.29
C PRO A 379 -27.73 11.79 9.52
N THR A 380 -28.35 11.22 8.49
CA THR A 380 -29.74 10.73 8.50
C THR A 380 -29.89 9.41 9.26
N VAL A 381 -28.91 8.52 9.12
CA VAL A 381 -28.86 7.21 9.79
C VAL A 381 -27.61 7.06 10.65
N GLU A 382 -27.65 6.17 11.65
CA GLU A 382 -26.57 5.97 12.64
C GLU A 382 -25.18 5.84 11.98
N LYS A 383 -25.06 5.01 10.94
CA LYS A 383 -23.79 4.84 10.21
C LYS A 383 -23.34 6.15 9.55
N SER A 384 -24.22 6.83 8.82
CA SER A 384 -23.90 8.09 8.12
C SER A 384 -23.48 9.25 9.05
N ARG A 385 -23.89 9.24 10.33
CA ARG A 385 -23.44 10.22 11.34
C ARG A 385 -21.96 10.12 11.69
N LYS A 386 -21.32 9.01 11.32
CA LYS A 386 -19.89 8.76 11.54
C LYS A 386 -19.06 8.98 10.29
N HIS A 387 -19.66 9.27 9.14
CA HIS A 387 -18.95 9.34 7.87
C HIS A 387 -19.17 10.69 7.19
N ILE A 388 -18.11 11.19 6.58
CA ILE A 388 -18.15 12.39 5.73
C ILE A 388 -17.47 12.07 4.41
N ALA A 389 -18.14 12.38 3.30
CA ALA A 389 -17.60 12.14 1.98
C ALA A 389 -16.71 13.31 1.54
N ILE A 390 -15.49 12.99 1.12
CA ILE A 390 -14.55 13.90 0.46
C ILE A 390 -14.63 13.61 -1.04
N CYS A 391 -15.51 14.32 -1.73
CA CYS A 391 -15.99 13.98 -3.06
C CYS A 391 -15.20 14.69 -4.16
N PHE A 392 -14.41 13.93 -4.91
CA PHE A 392 -13.69 14.40 -6.09
C PHE A 392 -14.48 14.09 -7.37
N THR A 393 -14.31 14.92 -8.39
CA THR A 393 -14.80 14.63 -9.74
C THR A 393 -13.62 14.30 -10.65
N VAL A 394 -13.81 13.28 -11.49
CA VAL A 394 -12.80 12.84 -12.45
C VAL A 394 -13.48 12.54 -13.77
N THR A 395 -12.89 13.01 -14.87
CA THR A 395 -13.35 12.66 -16.21
C THR A 395 -12.37 11.67 -16.85
N VAL A 396 -12.90 10.62 -17.45
CA VAL A 396 -12.16 9.58 -18.16
C VAL A 396 -12.62 9.47 -19.61
N ASP A 397 -11.79 8.84 -20.44
CA ASP A 397 -12.12 8.57 -21.83
C ASP A 397 -13.28 7.57 -21.96
N ASP A 398 -14.00 7.66 -23.07
CA ASP A 398 -15.17 6.83 -23.34
C ASP A 398 -14.85 5.33 -23.49
N ASP A 399 -13.63 5.00 -23.93
CA ASP A 399 -13.18 3.62 -24.25
C ASP A 399 -12.47 2.94 -23.08
N ILE A 400 -12.62 3.47 -21.87
CA ILE A 400 -11.94 2.94 -20.69
C ILE A 400 -12.37 1.49 -20.39
N LYS A 401 -11.37 0.62 -20.20
CA LYS A 401 -11.59 -0.76 -19.76
C LYS A 401 -11.61 -0.82 -18.25
N LEU A 402 -12.78 -1.11 -17.69
CA LEU A 402 -12.97 -1.30 -16.27
C LEU A 402 -12.78 -2.77 -15.91
N TRP A 403 -12.05 -3.02 -14.83
CA TRP A 403 -11.98 -4.32 -14.16
C TRP A 403 -12.66 -4.17 -12.81
N LEU A 404 -13.89 -4.68 -12.68
CA LEU A 404 -14.59 -4.62 -11.40
C LEU A 404 -14.08 -5.75 -10.50
N ASP A 405 -13.68 -5.41 -9.29
CA ASP A 405 -13.34 -6.41 -8.30
C ASP A 405 -14.59 -7.20 -7.84
N ALA A 406 -14.57 -8.52 -7.96
CA ALA A 406 -15.77 -9.35 -7.81
C ALA A 406 -16.24 -9.53 -6.36
N GLU A 407 -15.35 -9.38 -5.38
CA GLU A 407 -15.76 -9.44 -3.97
C GLU A 407 -16.23 -8.07 -3.45
N GLU A 408 -15.80 -6.96 -4.05
CA GLU A 408 -16.26 -5.62 -3.69
C GLU A 408 -17.49 -5.19 -4.47
N LEU A 409 -17.52 -5.46 -5.78
CA LEU A 409 -18.50 -4.91 -6.72
C LEU A 409 -19.21 -6.01 -7.51
N ILE A 410 -20.50 -5.77 -7.75
CA ILE A 410 -21.29 -6.62 -8.67
C ILE A 410 -20.73 -6.47 -10.08
N GLN A 411 -20.43 -7.62 -10.69
CA GLN A 411 -19.87 -7.70 -12.04
C GLN A 411 -20.86 -7.23 -13.11
N LYS A 412 -20.32 -6.81 -14.26
CA LYS A 412 -21.08 -6.44 -15.47
C LYS A 412 -21.64 -7.68 -16.19
N LYS A 413 -22.36 -8.54 -15.48
CA LYS A 413 -23.02 -9.73 -16.04
C LYS A 413 -24.54 -9.64 -15.85
N GLY A 414 -25.28 -10.09 -16.87
CA GLY A 414 -26.74 -10.09 -16.86
C GLY A 414 -27.36 -8.68 -16.87
N ILE A 415 -28.37 -8.49 -16.02
CA ILE A 415 -29.18 -7.25 -15.93
C ILE A 415 -28.55 -6.14 -15.07
N SER A 416 -27.41 -6.40 -14.42
CA SER A 416 -26.79 -5.42 -13.52
C SER A 416 -26.32 -4.17 -14.28
N LYS A 417 -26.60 -3.00 -13.68
CA LYS A 417 -26.13 -1.69 -14.14
C LYS A 417 -24.74 -1.34 -13.60
N SER A 418 -24.21 -2.12 -12.65
CA SER A 418 -22.85 -1.92 -12.09
C SER A 418 -21.78 -1.99 -13.20
N GLY A 419 -20.82 -1.06 -13.15
CA GLY A 419 -19.78 -0.88 -14.17
C GLY A 419 -20.25 -0.27 -15.48
N ARG A 420 -21.39 0.42 -15.49
CA ARG A 420 -21.90 1.15 -16.66
C ARG A 420 -21.83 2.64 -16.42
N PHE A 421 -21.75 3.39 -17.51
CA PHE A 421 -21.93 4.84 -17.49
C PHE A 421 -23.40 5.15 -17.77
N LEU A 422 -24.06 5.86 -16.86
CA LEU A 422 -25.46 6.28 -16.97
C LEU A 422 -25.56 7.80 -17.02
N SER A 423 -26.55 8.30 -17.75
CA SER A 423 -26.90 9.72 -17.71
C SER A 423 -27.55 10.09 -16.37
N ALA A 424 -27.53 11.37 -16.02
CA ALA A 424 -28.20 11.86 -14.82
C ALA A 424 -29.72 11.57 -14.82
N ASP A 425 -30.38 11.62 -16.00
CA ASP A 425 -31.81 11.28 -16.16
C ASP A 425 -32.10 9.80 -15.90
N GLU A 426 -31.19 8.91 -16.29
CA GLU A 426 -31.28 7.49 -15.96
C GLU A 426 -31.12 7.27 -14.47
N LEU A 427 -30.18 7.98 -13.82
CA LEU A 427 -29.88 7.82 -12.40
C LEU A 427 -30.98 8.35 -11.47
N GLN A 428 -31.71 9.39 -11.89
CA GLN A 428 -32.84 9.91 -11.12
C GLN A 428 -33.96 8.87 -10.90
N LYS A 429 -34.03 7.84 -11.76
CA LYS A 429 -35.02 6.76 -11.68
C LYS A 429 -34.58 5.60 -10.80
N GLU A 430 -33.34 5.60 -10.31
CA GLU A 430 -32.78 4.54 -9.47
C GLU A 430 -32.95 4.87 -7.98
N ASP A 431 -32.95 3.84 -7.13
CA ASP A 431 -32.85 4.03 -5.69
C ASP A 431 -31.39 4.32 -5.31
N LEU A 432 -31.11 5.59 -5.04
CA LEU A 432 -29.82 6.09 -4.59
C LEU A 432 -29.84 6.38 -3.09
N GLU A 433 -28.71 6.17 -2.43
CA GLU A 433 -28.50 6.66 -1.08
C GLU A 433 -28.24 8.19 -1.06
N ASP A 434 -28.14 8.76 0.13
CA ASP A 434 -28.17 10.20 0.36
C ASP A 434 -27.03 10.95 -0.33
N TRP A 435 -25.80 10.42 -0.33
CA TRP A 435 -24.69 11.04 -1.04
C TRP A 435 -24.93 11.03 -2.55
N GLY A 436 -25.44 9.94 -3.11
CA GLY A 436 -25.79 9.82 -4.52
C GLY A 436 -26.84 10.82 -4.95
N ARG A 437 -27.85 11.07 -4.11
CA ARG A 437 -28.87 12.10 -4.35
C ARG A 437 -28.27 13.50 -4.33
N ILE A 438 -27.39 13.81 -3.37
CA ILE A 438 -26.69 15.09 -3.31
C ILE A 438 -25.78 15.26 -4.52
N ILE A 439 -25.06 14.21 -4.93
CA ILE A 439 -24.19 14.25 -6.10
C ILE A 439 -24.99 14.62 -7.36
N LEU A 440 -26.13 13.97 -7.60
CA LEU A 440 -26.98 14.30 -8.74
C LEU A 440 -27.51 15.74 -8.69
N LYS A 441 -27.93 16.20 -7.51
CA LYS A 441 -28.45 17.54 -7.33
C LYS A 441 -27.38 18.61 -7.58
N GLU A 442 -26.24 18.50 -6.94
CA GLU A 442 -25.23 19.57 -6.90
C GLU A 442 -24.33 19.56 -8.14
N TYR A 443 -23.92 18.38 -8.64
CA TYR A 443 -23.03 18.28 -9.80
C TYR A 443 -23.78 18.28 -11.15
N PHE A 444 -25.01 17.78 -11.19
CA PHE A 444 -25.79 17.64 -12.42
C PHE A 444 -27.03 18.54 -12.46
N LYS A 445 -27.21 19.41 -11.45
CA LYS A 445 -28.27 20.44 -11.37
C LYS A 445 -29.69 19.88 -11.55
N MET A 446 -29.93 18.66 -11.09
CA MET A 446 -31.24 18.00 -11.17
C MET A 446 -32.20 18.56 -10.11
N THR A 447 -33.23 19.29 -10.54
CA THR A 447 -34.20 20.00 -9.68
C THR A 447 -35.37 19.16 -9.16
N GLN A 448 -35.54 17.91 -9.61
CA GLN A 448 -36.68 17.03 -9.26
C GLN A 448 -36.27 15.76 -8.51
N LEU A 449 -35.29 15.84 -7.62
CA LEU A 449 -35.09 14.78 -6.63
C LEU A 449 -35.94 15.14 -5.42
N THR A 450 -37.00 14.38 -5.17
CA THR A 450 -37.68 14.41 -3.87
C THR A 450 -36.67 14.02 -2.80
N LEU A 451 -36.08 15.03 -2.17
CA LEU A 451 -35.32 14.88 -0.94
C LEU A 451 -36.34 14.57 0.16
N PHE A 452 -36.75 13.29 0.20
CA PHE A 452 -37.66 12.68 1.17
C PHE A 452 -39.14 13.10 1.06
N PRO A 453 -40.07 12.28 1.61
CA PRO A 453 -41.37 12.79 2.06
C PRO A 453 -41.14 13.79 3.20
N GLU A 454 -41.85 14.91 3.16
CA GLU A 454 -42.03 15.75 4.35
C GLU A 454 -42.79 14.93 5.43
N ASP A 455 -42.39 15.12 6.70
CA ASP A 455 -43.00 14.65 7.96
C ASP A 455 -42.66 13.19 8.38
N VAL A 456 -42.10 12.89 9.57
CA VAL A 456 -42.33 13.37 10.95
C VAL A 456 -41.04 13.29 11.80
#